data_AF-A0AAD0PPU4-F1
#
_entry.id   AF-A0AAD0PPU4-F1
#
_cell.length_a   1.000
_cell.length_b   1.000
_cell.length_c   1.000
_cell.angle_alpha   90.00
_cell.angle_beta   90.00
_cell.angle_gamma   90.00
#
_symmetry.space_group_name_H-M   'P 1'
#
loop_
_entity.id
_entity.type
_entity.pdbx_description
1 polymer ?
#
loop_
_entity_poly.entity_id
_entity_poly.type
_entity_poly.pdbx_seq_one_letter_code
_entity_poly.pdbx_strand_id
1 'polypeptide(L)' 'MKLIAIKPIYFEGNVLTEGTEFETLEQHGRELVNRGYAEEPGARKPDTEKDPEPKGKGKGK' A
#
# COMPACT_ATOMS: atom_id res chain seq x y z
N MET A 1 -8.49 1.30 -4.46
CA MET A 1 -8.43 -0.06 -3.88
C MET A 1 -7.24 -0.11 -2.97
N LYS A 2 -7.48 -0.30 -1.68
CA LYS A 2 -6.42 -0.47 -0.68
C LYS A 2 -5.90 -1.89 -0.74
N LEU A 3 -4.58 -2.04 -0.82
CA LEU A 3 -3.90 -3.32 -0.94
C LEU A 3 -2.63 -3.33 -0.09
N ILE A 4 -2.21 -4.53 0.30
CA ILE A 4 -0.93 -4.81 0.94
C ILE A 4 -0.03 -5.46 -0.10
N ALA A 5 1.17 -4.91 -0.30
CA ALA A 5 2.15 -5.51 -1.20
C ALA A 5 2.66 -6.84 -0.62
N ILE A 6 2.62 -7.92 -1.40
CA ILE A 6 3.20 -9.23 -1.05
C ILE A 6 4.60 -9.36 -1.64
N LYS A 7 4.92 -8.56 -2.66
CA LYS A 7 6.22 -8.51 -3.34
C LYS A 7 6.65 -7.05 -3.48
N PRO A 8 7.95 -6.79 -3.71
CA PRO A 8 8.40 -5.44 -4.03
C PRO A 8 7.70 -4.90 -5.29
N ILE A 9 6.98 -3.79 -5.16
CA ILE A 9 6.25 -3.13 -6.26
C ILE A 9 6.80 -1.71 -6.41
N TYR A 10 7.17 -1.34 -7.63
CA TYR A 10 7.47 0.05 -7.92
C TYR A 10 6.17 0.84 -8.15
N PHE A 11 5.93 1.82 -7.29
CA PHE A 11 4.71 2.63 -7.30
C PHE A 11 5.07 4.10 -7.01
N GLU A 12 4.67 5.00 -7.90
CA GLU A 12 4.87 6.46 -7.76
C GLU A 12 6.29 6.89 -7.37
N GLY A 13 7.32 6.29 -7.99
CA GLY A 13 8.70 6.66 -7.71
C GLY A 13 9.32 5.95 -6.49
N ASN A 14 8.54 5.13 -5.78
CA ASN A 14 8.98 4.42 -4.57
C ASN A 14 8.85 2.91 -4.78
N VAL A 15 9.72 2.15 -4.11
CA VAL A 15 9.58 0.69 -4.05
C VAL A 15 8.82 0.35 -2.78
N LEU A 16 7.57 -0.05 -2.94
CA LEU A 16 6.75 -0.62 -1.88
C LEU A 16 7.30 -2.00 -1.54
N THR A 17 7.66 -2.22 -0.29
CA THR A 17 8.15 -3.50 0.20
C THR A 17 7.01 -4.42 0.61
N GLU A 18 7.32 -5.70 0.84
CA GLU A 18 6.34 -6.66 1.34
C GLU A 18 5.75 -6.19 2.68
N GLY A 19 4.44 -6.29 2.83
CA GLY A 19 3.68 -5.77 3.97
C GLY A 19 3.33 -4.27 3.88
N THR A 20 3.80 -3.54 2.87
CA THR A 20 3.48 -2.13 2.71
C THR A 20 2.06 -1.95 2.17
N GLU A 21 1.23 -1.20 2.91
CA GLU A 21 -0.08 -0.78 2.46
C GLU A 21 0.01 0.36 1.44
N PHE A 22 -0.77 0.26 0.38
CA PHE A 22 -0.87 1.29 -0.63
C PHE A 22 -2.27 1.34 -1.23
N GLU A 23 -2.63 2.50 -1.78
CA GLU A 23 -3.90 2.70 -2.47
C GLU A 23 -3.64 2.92 -3.95
N THR A 24 -4.36 2.17 -4.79
CA THR A 24 -4.26 2.28 -6.25
C THR A 24 -5.63 2.22 -6.91
N LEU A 25 -5.69 2.39 -8.24
CA LEU A 25 -6.93 2.27 -9.01
C LEU A 25 -7.47 0.84 -8.97
N GLU A 26 -8.80 0.67 -9.02
CA GLU A 26 -9.42 -0.66 -8.92
C GLU A 26 -8.95 -1.64 -10.01
N GLN A 27 -8.81 -1.17 -11.25
CA GLN A 27 -8.33 -2.00 -12.36
C GLN A 27 -6.89 -2.48 -12.12
N HIS A 28 -6.01 -1.60 -11.65
CA HIS A 28 -4.62 -1.94 -11.35
C HIS A 28 -4.54 -2.86 -10.14
N GLY A 29 -5.30 -2.58 -9.09
CA GLY A 29 -5.34 -3.39 -7.87
C GLY A 29 -5.75 -4.84 -8.15
N ARG A 30 -6.78 -5.06 -8.99
CA ARG A 30 -7.19 -6.40 -9.41
C ARG A 30 -6.10 -7.13 -10.19
N GLU A 31 -5.34 -6.43 -11.04
CA GLU A 31 -4.21 -7.01 -11.76
C GLU A 31 -3.12 -7.47 -10.78
N LEU A 32 -2.79 -6.65 -9.79
CA LEU A 32 -1.80 -6.98 -8.76
C LEU A 32 -2.22 -8.17 -7.91
N VAL A 33 -3.49 -8.23 -7.50
CA VAL A 33 -4.04 -9.36 -6.74
C VAL A 33 -4.03 -10.64 -7.56
N ASN A 34 -4.49 -10.58 -8.81
CA ASN A 34 -4.55 -11.76 -9.68
C ASN A 34 -3.16 -12.30 -10.03
N ARG A 35 -2.16 -11.41 -10.11
CA ARG A 35 -0.76 -11.79 -10.31
C ARG A 35 -0.04 -12.21 -9.02
N GLY A 36 -0.68 -12.08 -7.85
CA GLY A 36 -0.09 -12.41 -6.55
C GLY A 36 1.03 -11.46 -6.12
N TYR A 37 0.96 -10.19 -6.53
CA TYR A 37 1.85 -9.12 -6.06
C TYR A 37 1.28 -8.37 -4.86
N ALA A 38 -0.05 -8.40 -4.65
CA ALA A 38 -0.70 -7.70 -3.55
C ALA A 38 -1.95 -8.46 -3.04
N GLU A 39 -2.42 -8.15 -1.83
CA GLU A 39 -3.65 -8.69 -1.23
C GLU A 39 -4.52 -7.59 -0.61
N GLU A 40 -5.81 -7.85 -0.45
CA GLU A 40 -6.72 -6.91 0.23
C GLU A 40 -6.52 -6.94 1.75
N PRO A 41 -6.45 -5.79 2.44
CA PRO A 41 -6.18 -5.68 3.87
C PRO A 41 -7.28 -6.25 4.80
N GLY A 42 -8.33 -6.87 4.24
CA GLY A 42 -9.39 -7.54 4.97
C GLY A 42 -9.35 -9.08 4.89
N ALA A 43 -8.49 -9.67 4.05
CA ALA A 43 -8.36 -11.13 3.95
C ALA A 43 -7.57 -11.74 5.12
N ARG A 44 -6.80 -10.91 5.85
CA ARG A 44 -6.22 -11.24 7.16
C ARG A 44 -6.91 -10.42 8.24
N LYS A 45 -7.31 -11.11 9.30
CA LYS A 45 -7.97 -10.55 10.50
C LYS A 45 -7.19 -9.32 11.03
N PRO A 46 -7.90 -8.32 11.57
CA PRO A 46 -7.40 -6.96 11.76
C PRO A 46 -6.35 -6.93 12.86
N ASP A 47 -5.11 -6.69 12.51
CA ASP A 47 -4.10 -6.25 13.45
C ASP A 47 -3.09 -5.41 12.68
N THR A 48 -2.82 -4.19 13.15
CA THR A 48 -1.93 -3.17 12.57
C THR A 48 -2.60 -2.33 11.46
N GLU A 49 -3.42 -1.32 11.75
CA GLU A 49 -2.98 0.02 12.18
C GLU A 49 -1.49 0.28 11.87
N LYS A 50 -1.17 0.67 10.64
CA LYS A 50 -0.05 1.57 10.35
C LYS A 50 -0.48 2.56 9.27
N ASP A 51 -1.22 3.56 9.71
CA ASP A 51 -1.03 4.90 9.19
C ASP A 51 0.39 5.36 9.58
N PRO A 52 1.26 5.71 8.62
CA PRO A 52 2.16 6.82 8.86
C PRO A 52 1.78 7.92 7.89
N GLU A 53 0.92 8.84 8.31
CA GLU A 53 0.97 10.22 7.85
C GLU A 53 2.42 10.71 7.97
N PRO A 54 3.08 11.17 6.88
CA PRO A 54 4.21 12.06 6.99
C PRO A 54 3.76 13.39 6.39
N LYS A 55 2.81 14.08 7.02
CA LYS A 55 2.65 15.53 6.75
C LYS A 55 3.64 16.29 7.61
N GLY A 56 4.90 16.27 7.17
CA GLY A 56 5.88 17.27 7.53
C GLY A 56 5.37 18.65 7.16
N LYS A 57 4.75 19.36 8.12
CA LYS A 57 4.55 20.81 8.02
C LYS A 57 5.73 21.50 8.70
N GLY A 58 6.84 21.58 7.98
CA GLY A 58 7.78 22.68 8.18
C GLY A 58 7.17 23.96 7.62
N LYS A 59 6.93 24.96 8.46
CA LYS A 59 7.01 26.36 8.10
C LYS A 59 7.18 27.18 9.37
N GLY A 60 8.42 27.55 9.63
CA GLY A 60 8.73 28.65 10.55
C GLY A 60 8.23 29.97 9.96
N LYS A 61 7.77 30.84 10.84
CA LYS A 61 8.03 32.28 10.85
C LYS A 61 7.64 32.84 12.20
#